data_AF-A0A820KZI1-F1
#
_entry.id   AF-A0A820KZI1-F1
#
_cell.length_a   1.000
_cell.length_b   1.000
_cell.length_c   1.000
_cell.angle_alpha   90.00
_cell.angle_beta   90.00
_cell.angle_gamma   90.00
#
_symmetry.space_group_name_H-M   'P 1'
#
loop_
_entity.id
_entity.type
_entity.pdbx_description
1 polymer ?
#
loop_
_entity_poly.entity_id
_entity_poly.type
_entity_poly.pdbx_seq_one_letter_code
_entity_poly.pdbx_strand_id
1 'polypeptide(L)'
;PTKTRTIIVWADDYHTSLILQIVLNFHILGPYFTWILSSTVSFNSFNQTMYTKLIGMLILEPIIGSVVNAPFNTILLNAAYQIWQQYEPETFPGPTKVDYYALFAFDATWTLIQSLQDMSVLIDQKYTSYIVIL
;
A
#
# COMPACT_ATOMS: atom_id res chain seq x y z
N PRO A 1 -8.13 -2.18 -37.36
CA PRO A 1 -7.21 -2.66 -36.29
C PRO A 1 -6.72 -1.50 -35.42
N THR A 2 -7.10 -1.47 -34.15
CA THR A 2 -6.62 -0.50 -33.16
C THR A 2 -5.13 -0.76 -32.90
N LYS A 3 -4.28 0.22 -33.23
CA LYS A 3 -2.83 0.16 -32.93
C LYS A 3 -2.62 0.50 -31.46
N THR A 4 -2.97 -0.42 -30.56
CA THR A 4 -2.66 -0.27 -29.13
C THR A 4 -1.21 -0.67 -28.89
N ARG A 5 -0.43 0.25 -28.30
CA ARG A 5 0.97 0.03 -27.92
C ARG A 5 1.24 0.21 -26.44
N THR A 6 0.28 0.77 -25.71
CA THR A 6 0.33 0.92 -24.25
C THR A 6 -0.71 0.00 -23.65
N ILE A 7 -0.29 -0.92 -22.79
CA ILE A 7 -1.14 -1.86 -22.09
C ILE A 7 -1.03 -1.56 -20.60
N ILE A 8 -2.18 -1.34 -19.96
CA ILE A 8 -2.29 -1.21 -18.52
C ILE A 8 -2.98 -2.47 -18.02
N VAL A 9 -2.33 -3.21 -17.13
CA VAL A 9 -2.85 -4.41 -16.49
C VAL A 9 -3.19 -4.07 -15.05
N TRP A 10 -4.47 -4.14 -14.73
CA TRP A 10 -4.99 -3.98 -13.38
C TRP A 10 -5.54 -5.32 -12.88
N ALA A 11 -4.67 -6.12 -12.27
CA ALA A 11 -4.99 -7.46 -11.79
C ALA A 11 -4.11 -7.83 -10.59
N ASP A 12 -4.49 -8.86 -9.84
CA ASP A 12 -3.63 -9.41 -8.77
C ASP A 12 -2.40 -10.15 -9.33
N ASP A 13 -1.47 -10.50 -8.46
CA ASP A 13 -0.20 -11.12 -8.83
C ASP A 13 -0.36 -12.43 -9.62
N TYR A 14 -1.37 -13.24 -9.28
CA TYR A 14 -1.65 -14.51 -9.95
C TYR A 14 -2.14 -14.28 -11.37
N HIS A 15 -3.13 -13.42 -11.54
CA HIS A 15 -3.71 -13.11 -12.85
C HIS A 15 -2.74 -12.31 -13.73
N THR A 16 -1.95 -11.39 -13.16
CA THR A 16 -0.89 -10.68 -13.89
C THR A 16 0.14 -11.67 -14.43
N SER A 17 0.56 -12.66 -13.63
CA SER A 17 1.48 -13.71 -14.07
C SER A 17 0.91 -14.52 -15.24
N LEU A 18 -0.36 -14.95 -15.14
CA LEU A 18 -1.05 -15.69 -16.19
C LEU A 18 -1.17 -14.88 -17.49
N ILE A 19 -1.56 -13.60 -17.39
CA ILE A 19 -1.63 -12.70 -18.53
C ILE A 19 -0.27 -12.64 -19.22
N LEU A 20 0.80 -12.32 -18.49
CA LEU A 20 2.14 -12.23 -19.07
C LEU A 20 2.59 -13.55 -19.72
N GLN A 21 2.28 -14.71 -19.13
CA GLN A 21 2.57 -16.01 -19.73
C GLN A 21 1.85 -16.23 -21.07
N ILE A 22 0.57 -15.85 -21.15
CA ILE A 22 -0.20 -15.92 -22.40
C ILE A 22 0.43 -15.01 -23.45
N VAL A 23 0.69 -13.77 -23.07
CA VAL A 23 1.18 -12.67 -23.90
C VAL A 23 2.59 -12.95 -24.44
N LEU A 24 3.43 -13.65 -23.68
CA LEU A 24 4.76 -14.13 -24.11
C LEU A 24 4.68 -15.02 -25.37
N ASN A 25 3.63 -15.82 -25.50
CA ASN A 25 3.42 -16.67 -26.67
C ASN A 25 2.96 -15.88 -27.90
N PHE A 26 2.34 -14.71 -27.70
CA PHE A 26 1.78 -13.88 -28.78
C PHE A 26 2.72 -12.77 -29.29
N HIS A 27 3.98 -12.71 -28.83
CA HIS A 27 4.98 -11.73 -29.28
C HIS A 27 4.55 -10.25 -29.11
N ILE A 28 3.65 -9.96 -28.18
CA ILE A 28 3.18 -8.60 -27.87
C ILE A 28 3.89 -7.98 -26.65
N LEU A 29 5.04 -8.57 -26.28
CA LEU A 29 6.01 -8.05 -25.32
C LEU A 29 7.28 -7.60 -26.05
N GLY A 30 8.05 -6.69 -25.45
CA GLY A 30 9.27 -6.14 -26.02
C GLY A 30 9.14 -4.68 -26.50
N PRO A 31 10.09 -4.17 -27.29
CA PRO A 31 10.35 -2.73 -27.43
C PRO A 31 9.25 -1.93 -28.15
N TYR A 32 8.28 -2.61 -28.78
CA TYR A 32 7.17 -1.98 -29.48
C TYR A 32 5.93 -1.75 -28.60
N PHE A 33 5.94 -2.29 -27.38
CA PHE A 33 4.85 -2.21 -26.43
C PHE A 33 5.33 -1.71 -25.07
N THR A 34 4.58 -0.80 -24.47
CA THR A 34 4.78 -0.36 -23.10
C THR A 34 3.75 -1.05 -22.22
N TRP A 35 4.23 -1.80 -21.23
CA TRP A 35 3.38 -2.51 -20.26
C TRP A 35 3.49 -1.83 -18.91
N ILE A 36 2.33 -1.55 -18.30
CA ILE A 36 2.21 -0.96 -16.98
C ILE A 36 1.40 -1.92 -16.14
N LEU A 37 1.99 -2.45 -15.07
CA LEU A 37 1.41 -3.46 -14.20
C LEU A 37 1.05 -2.82 -12.85
N SER A 38 -0.14 -3.13 -12.32
CA SER A 38 -0.56 -2.72 -10.98
C SER A 38 -0.01 -3.60 -9.86
N SER A 39 0.68 -4.69 -10.20
CA SER A 39 1.06 -5.72 -9.26
C SER A 39 2.43 -6.30 -9.61
N THR A 40 3.09 -6.85 -8.59
CA THR A 40 4.43 -7.42 -8.76
C THR A 40 4.33 -8.82 -9.34
N VAL A 41 5.37 -9.27 -10.05
CA VAL A 41 5.36 -10.58 -10.68
C VAL A 41 6.66 -11.29 -10.35
N SER A 42 6.55 -12.54 -9.88
CA SER A 42 7.74 -13.35 -9.62
C SER A 42 8.39 -13.75 -10.94
N PHE A 43 9.64 -13.36 -11.17
CA PHE A 43 10.35 -13.81 -12.37
C PHE A 43 10.53 -15.34 -12.45
N ASN A 44 10.45 -16.03 -11.30
CA ASN A 44 10.55 -17.48 -11.21
C ASN A 44 9.41 -18.21 -11.95
N SER A 45 8.28 -17.54 -12.24
CA SER A 45 7.19 -18.11 -13.01
C SER A 45 7.42 -18.07 -14.53
N PHE A 46 8.57 -17.57 -14.99
CA PHE A 46 8.89 -17.45 -16.41
C PHE A 46 10.17 -18.20 -16.80
N ASN A 47 10.22 -18.63 -18.06
CA ASN A 47 11.44 -19.21 -18.61
C ASN A 47 12.53 -18.13 -18.73
N GLN A 48 13.71 -18.41 -18.17
CA GLN A 48 14.86 -17.49 -18.18
C GLN A 48 15.24 -17.00 -19.59
N THR A 49 15.05 -17.83 -20.61
CA THR A 49 15.31 -17.46 -22.01
C THR A 49 14.42 -16.32 -22.52
N MET A 50 13.30 -16.04 -21.84
CA MET A 50 12.32 -15.03 -22.23
C MET A 50 12.43 -13.73 -21.42
N TYR A 51 13.36 -13.63 -20.47
CA TYR A 51 13.50 -12.45 -19.60
C TYR A 51 13.74 -11.16 -20.39
N THR A 52 14.42 -11.25 -21.53
CA THR A 52 14.66 -10.09 -22.41
C THR A 52 13.37 -9.47 -22.96
N LYS A 53 12.29 -10.26 -23.08
CA LYS A 53 10.98 -9.76 -23.50
C LYS A 53 10.26 -8.97 -22.40
N LEU A 54 10.64 -9.17 -21.14
CA LEU A 54 10.09 -8.48 -19.97
C LEU A 54 10.80 -7.14 -19.68
N ILE A 55 11.86 -6.81 -20.44
CA ILE A 55 12.58 -5.54 -20.28
C ILE A 55 11.68 -4.38 -20.71
N GLY A 56 11.63 -3.34 -19.87
CA GLY A 56 10.87 -2.11 -20.15
C GLY A 56 9.43 -2.13 -19.64
N MET A 57 9.02 -3.15 -18.89
CA MET A 57 7.76 -3.12 -18.15
C MET A 57 7.87 -2.17 -16.95
N LEU A 58 6.79 -1.44 -16.70
CA LEU A 58 6.63 -0.56 -15.54
C LEU A 58 5.75 -1.26 -14.52
N ILE A 59 6.17 -1.28 -13.26
CA ILE A 59 5.38 -1.80 -12.15
C ILE A 59 5.03 -0.61 -11.26
N LEU A 60 3.75 -0.46 -10.95
CA LEU A 60 3.26 0.52 -9.99
C LEU A 60 3.27 -0.14 -8.61
N GLU A 61 4.15 0.34 -7.75
CA GLU A 61 4.18 -0.05 -6.34
C GLU A 61 3.66 1.11 -5.50
N PRO A 62 2.74 0.86 -4.56
CA PRO A 62 2.34 1.88 -3.60
C PRO A 62 3.57 2.31 -2.79
N ILE A 63 3.67 3.61 -2.52
CA ILE A 63 4.76 4.15 -1.71
C ILE A 63 4.51 3.75 -0.25
N ILE A 64 5.07 2.61 0.15
CA ILE A 64 4.96 2.08 1.50
C ILE A 64 6.36 2.04 2.10
N GLY A 65 6.58 2.82 3.16
CA GLY A 65 7.83 2.80 3.91
C GLY A 65 9.08 3.25 3.14
N SER A 66 10.25 2.83 3.62
CA SER A 66 11.56 3.30 3.15
C SER A 66 11.97 2.79 1.76
N VAL A 67 11.11 2.03 1.06
CA VAL A 67 11.40 1.49 -0.27
C VAL A 67 11.58 2.61 -1.30
N VAL A 68 11.00 3.79 -1.05
CA VAL A 68 11.19 5.00 -1.89
C VAL A 68 11.50 6.24 -1.04
N ASN A 69 12.37 6.16 -0.02
CA ASN A 69 12.78 7.32 0.81
C ASN A 69 11.61 8.28 1.19
N ALA A 70 10.40 7.73 1.33
CA ALA A 70 9.23 8.55 1.55
C ALA A 70 9.33 9.02 3.01
N PRO A 71 9.26 10.33 3.27
CA PRO A 71 9.36 10.81 4.63
C PRO A 71 8.15 10.30 5.41
N PHE A 72 8.37 9.31 6.27
CA PHE A 72 7.40 8.88 7.27
C PHE A 72 7.79 9.46 8.62
N ASN A 73 6.81 9.65 9.49
CA ASN A 73 7.02 10.25 10.79
C ASN A 73 7.67 9.24 11.75
N THR A 74 9.00 9.21 11.75
CA THR A 74 9.81 8.33 12.61
C THR A 74 9.57 8.58 14.09
N ILE A 75 9.18 9.80 14.49
CA ILE A 75 8.87 10.14 15.88
C ILE A 75 7.63 9.38 16.32
N LEU A 76 6.56 9.41 15.52
CA LEU A 76 5.32 8.67 15.82
C LEU A 76 5.54 7.16 15.79
N LEU A 77 6.30 6.65 14.82
CA LEU A 77 6.63 5.22 14.75
C LEU A 77 7.36 4.75 16.01
N ASN A 78 8.38 5.51 16.45
CA ASN A 78 9.14 5.17 17.65
C ASN A 78 8.28 5.26 18.91
N ALA A 79 7.37 6.25 19.01
CA ALA A 79 6.42 6.33 20.11
C ALA A 79 5.47 5.12 20.12
N ALA A 80 4.97 4.70 18.97
CA ALA A 80 4.13 3.50 18.85
C ALA A 80 4.89 2.23 19.28
N TYR A 81 6.15 2.08 18.89
CA TYR A 81 7.00 0.97 19.35
C TYR A 81 7.22 0.98 20.85
N GLN A 82 7.46 2.15 21.45
CA GLN A 82 7.63 2.29 22.90
C GLN A 82 6.35 1.90 23.65
N ILE A 83 5.18 2.34 23.17
CA ILE A 83 3.89 1.99 23.76
C ILE A 83 3.65 0.48 23.64
N TRP A 84 3.84 -0.12 22.46
CA TRP A 84 3.66 -1.56 22.28
C TRP A 84 4.60 -2.35 23.19
N GLN A 85 5.89 -1.99 23.23
CA GLN A 85 6.86 -2.64 24.10
C GLN A 85 6.52 -2.49 25.58
N GLN A 86 5.92 -1.38 25.99
CA GLN A 86 5.55 -1.13 27.38
C GLN A 86 4.33 -1.93 27.82
N TYR A 87 3.27 -1.97 27.00
CA TYR A 87 1.98 -2.53 27.40
C TYR A 87 1.75 -3.96 26.92
N GLU A 88 2.37 -4.35 25.81
CA GLU A 88 2.16 -5.64 25.13
C GLU A 88 3.52 -6.28 24.73
N PRO A 89 4.47 -6.45 25.69
CA PRO A 89 5.84 -6.86 25.39
C PRO A 89 5.93 -8.25 24.76
N GLU A 90 5.01 -9.16 25.11
CA GLU A 90 5.02 -10.54 24.61
C GLU A 90 4.62 -10.64 23.12
N THR A 91 3.91 -9.63 22.61
CA THR A 91 3.43 -9.60 21.22
C THR A 91 4.25 -8.66 20.33
N PHE A 92 5.12 -7.82 20.91
CA PHE A 92 5.95 -6.90 20.16
C PHE A 92 7.03 -7.67 19.35
N PRO A 93 7.00 -7.65 18.01
CA PRO A 93 7.91 -8.47 17.20
C PRO A 93 9.32 -7.85 17.08
N GLY A 94 9.51 -6.65 17.62
CA GLY A 94 10.72 -5.84 17.48
C GLY A 94 10.64 -4.86 16.30
N PRO A 95 11.42 -3.76 16.35
CA PRO A 95 11.28 -2.62 15.42
C PRO A 95 11.60 -2.94 13.96
N THR A 96 12.27 -4.07 13.70
CA THR A 96 12.67 -4.53 12.37
C THR A 96 11.70 -5.55 11.76
N LYS A 97 10.71 -6.02 12.53
CA LYS A 97 9.74 -7.05 12.11
C LYS A 97 8.31 -6.52 12.02
N VAL A 98 8.10 -5.25 12.34
CA VAL A 98 6.79 -4.61 12.17
C VAL A 98 6.62 -4.24 10.70
N ASP A 99 5.55 -4.75 10.11
CA ASP A 99 5.14 -4.39 8.75
C ASP A 99 4.74 -2.91 8.70
N TYR A 100 5.14 -2.19 7.65
CA TYR A 100 4.73 -0.81 7.42
C TYR A 100 3.21 -0.61 7.41
N TYR A 101 2.41 -1.63 7.09
CA TYR A 101 0.94 -1.55 7.21
C TYR A 101 0.47 -1.30 8.66
N ALA A 102 1.28 -1.65 9.66
CA ALA A 102 0.99 -1.32 11.06
C ALA A 102 0.99 0.19 11.32
N LEU A 103 1.77 0.98 10.56
CA LEU A 103 1.71 2.44 10.62
C LEU A 103 0.36 2.97 10.16
N PHE A 104 -0.18 2.43 9.06
CA PHE A 104 -1.50 2.84 8.57
C PHE A 104 -2.60 2.48 9.57
N ALA A 105 -2.50 1.32 10.21
CA ALA A 105 -3.42 0.94 11.28
C ALA A 105 -3.33 1.89 12.48
N PHE A 106 -2.11 2.29 12.87
CA PHE A 106 -1.90 3.27 13.93
C PHE A 106 -2.51 4.64 13.57
N ASP A 107 -2.20 5.17 12.39
CA ASP A 107 -2.72 6.46 11.91
C ASP A 107 -4.26 6.44 11.80
N ALA A 108 -4.83 5.34 11.29
CA ALA A 108 -6.28 5.16 11.21
C ALA A 108 -6.94 5.13 12.60
N THR A 109 -6.34 4.41 13.55
CA THR A 109 -6.82 4.33 14.93
C THR A 109 -6.74 5.70 15.61
N TRP A 110 -5.63 6.40 15.44
CA TRP A 110 -5.45 7.73 16.01
C TRP A 110 -6.44 8.74 15.43
N THR A 111 -6.62 8.74 14.11
CA THR A 111 -7.62 9.58 13.42
C THR A 111 -9.03 9.28 13.90
N LEU A 112 -9.37 8.01 14.13
CA LEU A 112 -10.66 7.61 14.68
C LEU A 112 -10.86 8.15 16.10
N ILE A 113 -9.86 8.03 16.98
CA ILE A 113 -9.92 8.56 18.35
C ILE A 113 -10.15 10.07 18.33
N GLN A 114 -9.40 10.81 17.50
CA GLN A 114 -9.57 12.26 17.37
C GLN A 114 -10.97 12.62 16.86
N SER A 115 -11.46 11.91 15.84
CA SER A 115 -12.79 12.14 15.28
C SER A 115 -13.91 11.91 16.31
N LEU A 116 -13.75 10.90 17.18
CA LEU A 116 -14.70 10.63 18.27
C LEU A 116 -14.65 11.70 19.37
N GLN A 117 -13.45 12.19 19.71
CA GLN A 117 -13.28 13.29 20.67
C GLN A 117 -13.93 14.58 20.15
N ASP A 118 -13.67 14.95 18.90
CA ASP A 118 -14.27 16.11 18.25
C ASP A 118 -15.79 16.00 18.21
N MET A 119 -16.31 14.81 17.88
CA MET A 119 -17.76 14.55 17.90
C MET A 119 -18.35 14.70 19.31
N SER A 120 -17.67 14.20 20.34
CA SER A 120 -18.12 14.34 21.73
C SER A 120 -18.18 15.81 22.16
N VAL A 121 -17.20 16.62 21.78
CA VAL A 121 -17.18 18.07 22.06
C VAL A 121 -18.31 18.77 21.34
N LEU A 122 -18.56 18.45 20.07
CA LEU A 122 -19.67 19.00 19.30
C LEU A 122 -21.03 18.66 19.90
N ILE A 123 -21.20 17.43 20.38
CA ILE A 123 -22.38 16.97 21.11
C ILE A 123 -22.57 17.80 22.38
N ASP A 124 -21.53 17.92 23.20
CA ASP A 124 -21.58 18.64 24.47
C ASP A 124 -21.92 20.14 24.28
N GLN A 125 -21.32 20.80 23.29
CA GLN A 125 -21.64 22.18 22.93
C GLN A 125 -23.10 22.34 22.47
N LYS A 126 -23.61 21.39 21.69
CA LYS A 126 -25.01 21.39 21.24
C LYS A 126 -25.96 21.26 22.42
N TYR A 127 -25.70 20.36 23.38
CA TYR A 127 -26.57 20.15 24.54
C TYR A 127 -26.41 21.21 25.64
N THR A 128 -25.23 21.81 25.80
CA THR A 128 -25.02 22.96 26.71
C THR A 128 -25.78 24.20 26.22
N SER A 129 -25.90 24.38 24.90
CA SER A 129 -26.68 25.48 24.31
C SER A 129 -28.20 25.36 24.56
N TYR A 130 -28.72 24.17 24.87
CA TYR A 130 -30.13 23.97 25.25
C TYR A 130 -30.39 24.12 26.76
N ILE A 131 -29.34 24.14 27.60
CA ILE A 131 -29.46 24.26 29.07
C ILE A 131 -29.38 25.72 29.55
N VAL A 132 -29.04 26.69 28.69
CA VAL A 132 -29.01 28.14 29.02
C VAL A 132 -30.31 28.86 28.62
N ILE A 133 -31.45 28.17 28.60
CA ILE A 133 -32.77 28.80 28.51
C ILE A 133 -33.66 28.27 29.65
N LEU A 134 -33.41 28.74 30.87
CA LEU A 134 -34.39 28.89 31.96
C LEU A 134 -34.01 30.10 32.81
#